data_AF-A0A8D8CC96-F1
#
_entry.id   AF-A0A8D8CC96-F1
#
_cell.length_a   1.000
_cell.length_b   1.000
_cell.length_c   1.000
_cell.angle_alpha   90.00
_cell.angle_beta   90.00
_cell.angle_gamma   90.00
#
_symmetry.space_group_name_H-M   'P 1'
#
loop_
_entity.id
_entity.type
_entity.pdbx_description
1 polymer ?
#
loop_
_entity_poly.entity_id
_entity_poly.type
_entity_poly.pdbx_seq_one_letter_code
_entity_poly.pdbx_strand_id
1 'polypeptide(L)'
;MILLSTLLLLFLVTTFKFAQSQPPLASCDGFYGCISSLRQSDCAPGEVLISGASLDGCCPGCRGGQGYMQVCNVNVPNRRCAPGLKCDRKCLYDQTTCLHTIHMKEEEEWAGWYPRCNVDGTYASRQCRGDRLSGRCFCYSEDGRRLFGWDWYKNAATMTCGTQLQDKTF
;
A
#
# COMPACT_ATOMS: atom_id res chain seq x y z
N MET A 1 7.38 -71.28 9.90
CA MET A 1 7.55 -70.69 8.55
C MET A 1 6.17 -70.37 7.99
N ILE A 2 5.72 -69.15 7.77
CA ILE A 2 6.31 -67.83 7.98
C ILE A 2 5.09 -66.94 8.30
N LEU A 3 4.91 -66.64 9.59
CA LEU A 3 3.97 -65.67 10.15
C LEU A 3 4.40 -64.21 9.82
N LEU A 4 5.10 -63.98 8.71
CA LEU A 4 5.64 -62.66 8.32
C LEU A 4 4.95 -62.04 7.09
N SER A 5 3.98 -62.68 6.45
CA SER A 5 3.41 -62.18 5.20
C SER A 5 2.27 -61.16 5.35
N THR A 6 1.74 -60.95 6.56
CA THR A 6 0.58 -60.05 6.76
C THR A 6 0.89 -58.77 7.54
N LEU A 7 2.12 -58.60 8.04
CA LEU A 7 2.52 -57.45 8.87
C LEU A 7 3.33 -56.36 8.14
N LEU A 8 3.40 -56.41 6.80
CA LEU A 8 4.18 -55.46 6.00
C LEU A 8 3.37 -54.75 4.91
N LEU A 9 2.07 -54.56 5.13
CA LEU A 9 1.21 -53.77 4.23
C LEU A 9 0.52 -52.58 4.92
N LEU A 10 0.90 -52.27 6.17
CA LEU A 10 0.27 -51.22 6.99
C LEU A 10 1.11 -49.95 7.21
N PHE A 11 2.27 -49.79 6.57
CA PHE A 11 3.18 -48.65 6.85
C PHE A 11 3.61 -47.83 5.63
N LEU A 12 2.71 -47.64 4.66
CA LEU A 12 2.92 -46.63 3.61
C LEU A 12 1.69 -45.74 3.42
N VAL A 13 1.09 -45.29 4.52
CA VAL A 13 0.35 -44.02 4.49
C VAL A 13 1.41 -42.92 4.59
N THR A 14 2.05 -42.65 3.45
CA THR A 14 2.86 -41.45 3.30
C THR A 14 1.93 -40.27 3.57
N THR A 15 2.14 -39.60 4.71
CA THR A 15 1.51 -38.33 5.00
C THR A 15 2.02 -37.34 3.95
N PHE A 16 1.33 -37.24 2.82
CA PHE A 16 1.43 -36.10 1.92
C PHE A 16 0.95 -34.90 2.72
N LYS A 17 1.88 -34.27 3.45
CA LYS A 17 1.69 -32.89 3.85
C LYS A 17 1.65 -32.12 2.55
N PHE A 18 0.45 -31.79 2.09
CA PHE A 18 0.25 -30.71 1.16
C PHE A 18 0.94 -29.50 1.79
N ALA A 19 2.12 -29.17 1.28
CA ALA A 19 2.72 -27.87 1.49
C ALA A 19 1.75 -26.91 0.81
N GLN A 20 0.83 -26.37 1.60
CA GLN A 20 -0.07 -25.34 1.17
C GLN A 20 0.85 -24.15 0.88
N SER A 21 1.23 -23.99 -0.39
CA SER A 21 1.92 -22.80 -0.85
C SER A 21 0.99 -21.65 -0.57
N GLN A 22 1.19 -20.98 0.57
CA GLN A 22 0.56 -19.70 0.82
C GLN A 22 0.85 -18.86 -0.44
N PRO A 23 -0.18 -18.30 -1.10
CA PRO A 23 0.05 -17.42 -2.22
C PRO A 23 1.08 -16.39 -1.76
N PRO A 24 2.12 -16.10 -2.57
CA PRO A 24 3.21 -15.23 -2.14
C PRO A 24 2.59 -13.99 -1.55
N LEU A 25 2.89 -13.76 -0.26
CA LEU A 25 2.44 -12.58 0.47
C LEU A 25 2.70 -11.41 -0.47
N ALA A 26 1.64 -10.71 -0.89
CA ALA A 26 1.72 -9.69 -1.92
C ALA A 26 2.72 -8.63 -1.43
N SER A 27 3.97 -8.78 -1.86
CA SER A 27 5.07 -7.95 -1.46
C SER A 27 5.13 -6.84 -2.48
N CYS A 28 5.05 -5.62 -1.99
CA CYS A 28 5.19 -4.43 -2.81
C CYS A 28 6.58 -4.28 -3.41
N ASP A 29 7.54 -5.05 -2.90
CA ASP A 29 8.86 -5.19 -3.47
C ASP A 29 8.96 -6.32 -4.52
N GLY A 30 7.89 -7.11 -4.70
CA GLY A 30 7.80 -8.18 -5.69
C GLY A 30 7.78 -7.69 -7.14
N PHE A 31 8.17 -8.56 -8.07
CA PHE A 31 8.34 -8.21 -9.50
C PHE A 31 7.07 -7.64 -10.15
N TYR A 32 5.91 -8.20 -9.82
CA TYR A 32 4.62 -7.76 -10.36
C TYR A 32 3.97 -6.61 -9.59
N GLY A 33 4.62 -6.10 -8.52
CA GLY A 33 4.04 -5.08 -7.65
C GLY A 33 2.69 -5.52 -7.06
N CYS A 34 1.72 -4.60 -7.03
CA CYS A 34 0.36 -4.94 -6.67
C CYS A 34 -0.44 -5.46 -7.87
N ILE A 35 -0.82 -6.74 -7.84
CA ILE A 35 -1.87 -7.26 -8.72
C ILE A 35 -3.17 -7.26 -7.92
N SER A 36 -4.10 -6.39 -8.28
CA SER A 36 -5.43 -6.36 -7.67
C SER A 36 -6.50 -6.09 -8.73
N SER A 37 -7.60 -6.84 -8.64
CA SER A 37 -8.81 -6.65 -9.46
C SER A 37 -9.90 -5.87 -8.73
N LEU A 38 -9.59 -5.30 -7.56
CA LEU A 38 -10.54 -4.63 -6.69
C LEU A 38 -11.12 -3.36 -7.34
N ARG A 39 -12.45 -3.26 -7.37
CA ARG A 39 -13.23 -2.15 -7.92
C ARG A 39 -14.02 -1.46 -6.82
N GLN A 40 -14.52 -0.24 -7.09
CA GLN A 40 -15.34 0.50 -6.13
C GLN A 40 -16.64 -0.24 -5.77
N SER A 41 -17.16 -1.09 -6.66
CA SER A 41 -18.30 -1.97 -6.41
C SER A 41 -18.01 -3.07 -5.38
N ASP A 42 -16.75 -3.39 -5.15
CA ASP A 42 -16.33 -4.49 -4.29
C ASP A 42 -16.16 -4.02 -2.84
N CYS A 43 -16.21 -2.71 -2.61
CA CYS A 43 -16.14 -2.10 -1.28
C CYS A 43 -17.51 -2.14 -0.58
N ALA A 44 -17.49 -2.28 0.74
CA ALA A 44 -18.72 -2.30 1.53
C ALA A 44 -19.45 -0.93 1.45
N PRO A 45 -20.76 -0.88 1.74
CA PRO A 45 -21.48 0.39 1.79
C PRO A 45 -20.82 1.39 2.75
N GLY A 46 -20.51 2.58 2.25
CA GLY A 46 -19.79 3.61 3.02
C GLY A 46 -18.26 3.48 2.97
N GLU A 47 -17.72 2.58 2.14
CA GLU A 47 -16.30 2.48 1.85
C GLU A 47 -15.96 3.01 0.46
N VAL A 48 -14.78 3.58 0.34
CA VAL A 48 -14.21 4.11 -0.91
C VAL A 48 -13.03 3.26 -1.31
N LEU A 49 -12.95 2.92 -2.60
CA LEU A 49 -11.78 2.30 -3.19
C LEU A 49 -10.68 3.33 -3.30
N ILE A 50 -9.56 3.02 -2.68
CA ILE A 50 -8.40 3.89 -2.57
C ILE A 50 -7.21 3.14 -3.15
N SER A 51 -6.52 3.70 -4.15
CA SER A 51 -5.45 3.03 -4.91
C SER A 51 -4.22 2.60 -4.08
N GLY A 52 -4.00 3.21 -2.91
CA GLY A 52 -2.91 2.88 -1.99
C GLY A 52 -3.37 2.49 -0.58
N ALA A 53 -4.61 2.01 -0.41
CA ALA A 53 -5.14 1.72 0.92
C ALA A 53 -4.59 0.45 1.57
N SER A 54 -3.88 -0.40 0.83
CA SER A 54 -3.34 -1.67 1.29
C SER A 54 -1.84 -1.77 1.01
N LEU A 55 -1.16 -2.60 1.81
CA LEU A 55 0.27 -2.88 1.71
C LEU A 55 1.15 -1.60 1.64
N ASP A 56 1.02 -0.72 2.63
CA ASP A 56 1.84 0.50 2.76
C ASP A 56 1.81 1.43 1.53
N GLY A 57 0.61 1.74 1.01
CA GLY A 57 0.47 2.68 -0.11
C GLY A 57 0.58 2.05 -1.50
N CYS A 58 0.71 0.73 -1.57
CA CYS A 58 1.07 0.01 -2.80
C CYS A 58 -0.11 -0.59 -3.54
N CYS A 59 -1.13 -1.04 -2.80
CA CYS A 59 -2.26 -1.75 -3.34
C CYS A 59 -3.56 -1.00 -3.12
N PRO A 60 -4.52 -1.11 -4.07
CA PRO A 60 -5.85 -0.61 -3.83
C PRO A 60 -6.50 -1.36 -2.67
N GLY A 61 -7.31 -0.65 -1.89
CA GLY A 61 -8.04 -1.20 -0.76
C GLY A 61 -9.29 -0.38 -0.47
N CYS A 62 -10.27 -1.01 0.16
CA CYS A 62 -11.47 -0.33 0.63
C CYS A 62 -11.21 0.28 2.00
N ARG A 63 -11.56 1.55 2.19
CA ARG A 63 -11.53 2.22 3.50
C ARG A 63 -12.86 2.91 3.74
N GLY A 64 -13.33 2.83 4.98
CA GLY A 64 -14.53 3.53 5.42
C GLY A 64 -14.39 5.05 5.32
N GLY A 65 -15.48 5.71 4.93
CA GLY A 65 -15.61 7.16 4.88
C GLY A 65 -16.22 7.67 3.57
N GLN A 66 -16.68 8.91 3.60
CA GLN A 66 -17.22 9.63 2.46
C GLN A 66 -16.09 10.05 1.50
N GLY A 67 -16.28 9.77 0.20
CA GLY A 67 -15.31 10.13 -0.84
C GLY A 67 -15.29 11.62 -1.17
N TYR A 68 -14.38 12.03 -2.06
CA TYR A 68 -14.24 13.41 -2.52
C TYR A 68 -15.59 14.00 -3.00
N MET A 69 -15.85 15.25 -2.62
CA MET A 69 -17.08 16.02 -2.91
C MET A 69 -18.39 15.49 -2.31
N GLN A 70 -18.37 14.39 -1.56
CA GLN A 70 -19.56 13.90 -0.83
C GLN A 70 -19.86 14.78 0.37
N VAL A 71 -21.15 14.89 0.73
CA VAL A 71 -21.61 15.67 1.89
C VAL A 71 -21.11 15.02 3.17
N CYS A 72 -20.54 15.83 4.06
CA CYS A 72 -19.91 15.34 5.28
C CYS A 72 -20.47 15.99 6.54
N ASN A 73 -20.34 15.29 7.66
CA ASN A 73 -20.60 15.80 9.00
C ASN A 73 -19.74 15.02 10.00
N VAL A 74 -18.79 15.69 10.65
CA VAL A 74 -17.84 15.07 11.60
C VAL A 74 -18.54 14.41 12.80
N ASN A 75 -19.72 14.89 13.17
CA ASN A 75 -20.51 14.41 14.29
C ASN A 75 -21.33 13.16 13.95
N VAL A 76 -21.42 12.76 12.67
CA VAL A 76 -22.18 11.59 12.22
C VAL A 76 -21.18 10.55 11.70
N PRO A 77 -21.02 9.37 12.35
CA PRO A 77 -20.01 8.38 11.97
C PRO A 77 -20.02 8.01 10.49
N ASN A 78 -21.20 7.76 9.90
CA ASN A 78 -21.34 7.39 8.49
C ASN A 78 -21.16 8.55 7.51
N ARG A 79 -20.96 9.79 7.98
CA ARG A 79 -20.70 10.99 7.16
C ARG A 79 -19.32 11.58 7.39
N ARG A 80 -18.42 10.85 8.05
CA ARG A 80 -17.02 11.24 8.15
C ARG A 80 -16.33 10.98 6.81
N CYS A 81 -15.38 11.83 6.46
CA CYS A 81 -14.63 11.69 5.22
C CYS A 81 -13.65 10.53 5.30
N ALA A 82 -13.34 9.95 4.14
CA ALA A 82 -12.27 8.96 4.02
C ALA A 82 -10.91 9.57 4.38
N PRO A 83 -9.91 8.76 4.79
CA PRO A 83 -8.58 9.26 5.15
C PRO A 83 -7.96 10.14 4.06
N GLY A 84 -7.30 11.24 4.43
CA GLY A 84 -6.74 12.21 3.47
C GLY A 84 -7.72 13.29 2.98
N LEU A 85 -8.95 13.28 3.49
CA LEU A 85 -9.96 14.31 3.21
C LEU A 85 -10.40 14.99 4.51
N LYS A 86 -10.59 16.30 4.45
CA LYS A 86 -11.17 17.12 5.53
C LYS A 86 -12.60 17.52 5.21
N CYS A 87 -13.42 17.66 6.26
CA CYS A 87 -14.82 18.03 6.10
C CYS A 87 -15.01 19.55 6.15
N ASP A 88 -15.45 20.14 5.04
CA ASP A 88 -15.98 21.51 4.95
C ASP A 88 -17.29 21.51 4.15
N ARG A 89 -18.38 21.12 4.82
CA ARG A 89 -19.70 20.74 4.24
C ARG A 89 -19.66 19.56 3.26
N LYS A 90 -18.58 19.42 2.51
CA LYS A 90 -18.20 18.31 1.66
C LYS A 90 -16.79 17.84 2.02
N CYS A 91 -16.45 16.63 1.64
CA CYS A 91 -15.08 16.11 1.77
C CYS A 91 -14.17 16.74 0.72
N LEU A 92 -13.18 17.50 1.18
CA LEU A 92 -12.18 18.19 0.38
C LEU A 92 -10.80 17.61 0.67
N TYR A 93 -9.84 17.79 -0.24
CA TYR A 93 -8.47 17.33 -0.03
C TYR A 93 -7.85 17.97 1.22
N ASP A 94 -7.24 17.14 2.05
CA ASP A 94 -6.38 17.59 3.13
C ASP A 94 -4.91 17.53 2.69
N GLN A 95 -4.47 18.61 2.04
CA GLN A 95 -3.11 18.77 1.52
C GLN A 95 -2.01 18.68 2.59
N THR A 96 -2.37 18.68 3.88
CA THR A 96 -1.41 18.48 4.98
C THR A 96 -0.99 17.01 5.14
N THR A 97 -1.72 16.08 4.52
CA THR A 97 -1.48 14.64 4.61
C THR A 97 -1.14 14.07 3.23
N CYS A 98 -0.21 13.12 3.12
CA CYS A 98 0.04 12.36 1.90
C CYS A 98 -1.25 11.67 1.39
N LEU A 99 -2.12 11.23 2.30
CA LEU A 99 -3.32 10.48 1.96
C LEU A 99 -4.30 11.26 1.07
N HIS A 100 -4.23 12.58 0.94
CA HIS A 100 -5.12 13.25 -0.03
C HIS A 100 -4.90 12.80 -1.48
N THR A 101 -3.66 12.41 -1.82
CA THR A 101 -3.30 12.04 -3.21
C THR A 101 -3.97 10.75 -3.67
N ILE A 102 -4.46 9.93 -2.76
CA ILE A 102 -5.14 8.66 -3.08
C ILE A 102 -6.54 8.88 -3.67
N HIS A 103 -7.10 10.08 -3.50
CA HIS A 103 -8.43 10.47 -3.99
C HIS A 103 -8.36 11.25 -5.31
N MET A 104 -7.14 11.57 -5.78
CA MET A 104 -6.93 12.25 -7.04
C MET A 104 -7.13 11.24 -8.16
N LYS A 105 -8.14 11.47 -9.01
CA LYS A 105 -8.59 10.52 -10.04
C LYS A 105 -8.03 10.79 -11.43
N GLU A 106 -7.38 11.92 -11.66
CA GLU A 106 -6.91 12.29 -12.98
C GLU A 106 -5.43 11.92 -13.15
N GLU A 107 -5.19 10.79 -13.82
CA GLU A 107 -3.85 10.33 -14.25
C GLU A 107 -3.09 11.42 -15.03
N GLU A 108 -3.81 12.28 -15.76
CA GLU A 108 -3.28 13.35 -16.59
C GLU A 108 -2.64 14.48 -15.76
N GLU A 109 -3.06 14.69 -14.51
CA GLU A 109 -2.57 15.80 -13.68
C GLU A 109 -1.27 15.43 -12.92
N TRP A 110 -1.02 14.14 -12.69
CA TRP A 110 0.14 13.64 -11.92
C TRP A 110 1.16 12.84 -12.72
N ALA A 111 1.01 12.77 -14.05
CA ALA A 111 1.87 11.99 -14.94
C ALA A 111 2.04 10.52 -14.48
N GLY A 112 0.95 9.93 -13.97
CA GLY A 112 0.93 8.53 -13.51
C GLY A 112 1.75 8.23 -12.24
N TRP A 113 2.12 9.24 -11.44
CA TRP A 113 2.83 9.01 -10.19
C TRP A 113 2.00 9.33 -8.95
N TYR A 114 1.68 8.29 -8.16
CA TYR A 114 1.07 8.41 -6.84
C TYR A 114 2.14 8.19 -5.76
N PRO A 115 2.32 9.11 -4.80
CA PRO A 115 3.25 8.89 -3.70
C PRO A 115 2.76 7.75 -2.81
N ARG A 116 3.71 7.01 -2.23
CA ARG A 116 3.42 6.06 -1.15
C ARG A 116 3.24 6.81 0.15
N CYS A 117 2.15 6.51 0.86
CA CYS A 117 1.84 7.13 2.14
C CYS A 117 1.91 6.09 3.26
N ASN A 118 2.37 6.53 4.42
CA ASN A 118 2.23 5.79 5.66
C ASN A 118 0.77 5.85 6.15
N VAL A 119 0.40 4.92 7.04
CA VAL A 119 -0.96 4.82 7.58
C VAL A 119 -1.40 6.03 8.40
N ASP A 120 -0.46 6.79 8.95
CA ASP A 120 -0.69 8.01 9.73
C ASP A 120 -0.92 9.26 8.86
N GLY A 121 -0.77 9.13 7.54
CA GLY A 121 -0.90 10.25 6.61
C GLY A 121 0.41 10.92 6.24
N THR A 122 1.55 10.51 6.78
CA THR A 122 2.87 11.02 6.35
C THR A 122 3.32 10.37 5.05
N TYR A 123 4.27 10.99 4.36
CA TYR A 123 4.91 10.39 3.20
C TYR A 123 5.84 9.25 3.62
N ALA A 124 5.79 8.13 2.89
CA ALA A 124 6.80 7.09 3.06
C ALA A 124 8.18 7.66 2.75
N SER A 125 9.18 7.29 3.57
CA SER A 125 10.54 7.86 3.48
C SER A 125 11.23 7.60 2.15
N ARG A 126 10.81 6.57 1.41
CA ARG A 126 11.27 6.24 0.07
C ARG A 126 10.11 6.37 -0.91
N GLN A 127 10.33 7.09 -2.01
CA GLN A 127 9.37 7.27 -3.10
C GLN A 127 10.00 6.84 -4.42
N CYS A 128 9.28 6.06 -5.23
CA CYS A 128 9.79 5.54 -6.50
C CYS A 128 8.93 6.03 -7.66
N ARG A 129 9.57 6.42 -8.78
CA ARG A 129 8.90 6.83 -10.02
C ARG A 129 9.46 6.06 -11.21
N GLY A 130 8.61 5.85 -12.22
CA GLY A 130 8.95 5.08 -13.41
C GLY A 130 8.85 3.57 -13.18
N ASP A 131 9.15 2.80 -14.22
CA ASP A 131 9.13 1.33 -14.19
C ASP A 131 10.33 0.75 -13.41
N ARG A 132 10.34 -0.57 -13.18
CA ARG A 132 11.38 -1.22 -12.36
C ARG A 132 12.76 -1.30 -13.05
N LEU A 133 12.83 -1.17 -14.38
CA LEU A 133 14.07 -1.24 -15.16
C LEU A 133 14.76 0.12 -15.23
N SER A 134 14.01 1.19 -15.50
CA SER A 134 14.55 2.54 -15.72
C SER A 134 14.24 3.54 -14.61
N GLY A 135 13.29 3.20 -13.74
CA GLY A 135 12.81 4.06 -12.67
C GLY A 135 13.84 4.34 -11.59
N ARG A 136 13.56 5.39 -10.83
CA ARG A 136 14.39 5.83 -9.71
C ARG A 136 13.58 5.92 -8.44
N CYS A 137 14.25 5.58 -7.35
CA CYS A 137 13.75 5.75 -6.01
C CYS A 137 14.54 6.81 -5.29
N PHE A 138 13.88 7.43 -4.33
CA PHE A 138 14.40 8.61 -3.73
C PHE A 138 13.90 8.85 -2.30
N CYS A 139 14.67 9.55 -1.46
CA CYS A 139 14.26 9.83 -0.08
C CYS A 139 13.36 11.06 0.07
N TYR A 140 12.36 10.99 0.95
CA TYR A 140 11.39 12.04 1.27
C TYR A 140 11.25 12.18 2.79
N SER A 141 10.93 13.37 3.27
CA SER A 141 10.51 13.61 4.66
C SER A 141 9.03 13.32 4.84
N GLU A 142 8.60 13.26 6.11
CA GLU A 142 7.22 12.96 6.51
C GLU A 142 6.18 13.94 5.93
N ASP A 143 6.57 15.19 5.72
CA ASP A 143 5.77 16.27 5.11
C ASP A 143 5.81 16.29 3.57
N GLY A 144 6.53 15.36 2.93
CA GLY A 144 6.55 15.21 1.48
C GLY A 144 7.63 15.99 0.76
N ARG A 145 8.61 16.56 1.47
CA ARG A 145 9.75 17.23 0.84
C ARG A 145 10.80 16.23 0.39
N ARG A 146 11.31 16.44 -0.82
CA ARG A 146 12.43 15.70 -1.41
C ARG A 146 13.70 15.86 -0.55
N LEU A 147 14.29 14.75 -0.11
CA LEU A 147 15.58 14.69 0.59
C LEU A 147 16.70 14.23 -0.34
N PHE A 148 17.95 14.43 0.11
CA PHE A 148 19.13 13.84 -0.55
C PHE A 148 19.04 12.31 -0.50
N GLY A 149 19.65 11.65 -1.48
CA GLY A 149 19.62 10.20 -1.63
C GLY A 149 18.70 9.76 -2.78
N TRP A 150 19.26 8.96 -3.66
CA TRP A 150 18.57 8.31 -4.76
C TRP A 150 19.24 6.97 -5.08
N ASP A 151 18.46 6.02 -5.58
CA ASP A 151 18.97 4.78 -6.15
C ASP A 151 18.09 4.34 -7.32
N TRP A 152 18.55 3.36 -8.09
CA TRP A 152 17.74 2.66 -9.08
C TRP A 152 16.59 1.93 -8.40
N TYR A 153 15.46 1.81 -9.09
CA TYR A 153 14.30 1.08 -8.56
C TYR A 153 14.68 -0.33 -8.09
N LYS A 154 15.47 -1.07 -8.88
CA LYS A 154 15.93 -2.43 -8.53
C LYS A 154 16.71 -2.53 -7.21
N ASN A 155 17.32 -1.43 -6.77
CA ASN A 155 18.11 -1.37 -5.54
C ASN A 155 17.32 -0.74 -4.37
N ALA A 156 16.05 -0.39 -4.59
CA ALA A 156 15.25 0.35 -3.63
C ALA A 156 15.17 -0.35 -2.27
N ALA A 157 15.08 -1.68 -2.24
CA ALA A 157 14.94 -2.46 -1.01
C ALA A 157 16.10 -2.25 -0.01
N THR A 158 17.31 -2.01 -0.51
CA THR A 158 18.52 -1.75 0.31
C THR A 158 18.78 -0.27 0.55
N MET A 159 17.96 0.62 -0.02
CA MET A 159 18.08 2.06 0.14
C MET A 159 17.67 2.47 1.57
N THR A 160 18.60 3.11 2.28
CA THR A 160 18.32 3.67 3.61
C THR A 160 17.92 5.14 3.49
N CYS A 161 16.71 5.46 3.91
CA CYS A 161 16.23 6.84 4.04
C CYS A 161 16.12 7.18 5.52
N GLY A 162 17.04 8.01 6.01
CA GLY A 162 16.96 8.57 7.35
C GLY A 162 15.98 9.74 7.40
N THR A 163 15.47 10.02 8.60
CA THR A 163 14.99 11.37 8.92
C THR A 163 16.18 12.31 8.75
N GLN A 164 15.96 13.55 8.29
CA GLN A 164 17.06 14.51 8.19
C GLN A 164 17.82 14.52 9.52
N LEU A 165 19.10 14.15 9.51
CA LEU A 165 20.04 14.79 10.42
C LEU A 165 19.98 16.26 10.01
N GLN A 166 19.13 17.02 10.70
CA GLN A 166 19.27 18.45 10.75
C GLN A 166 20.65 18.65 11.37
N ASP A 167 21.66 18.91 10.56
CA ASP A 167 22.82 19.65 11.01
C ASP A 167 22.30 21.02 11.46
N LYS A 168 21.83 21.06 12.71
CA LYS A 168 21.76 22.29 13.45
C LYS A 168 23.19 22.71 13.75
N THR A 169 23.52 23.91 13.29
CA THR A 169 24.57 24.80 13.79
C THR A 169 25.97 24.61 13.21
N PHE A 170 26.36 25.54 12.34
CA PHE A 170 27.65 26.24 12.44
C PHE A 170 27.37 27.72 12.64
#